data_AF-A0A537ET82-F1
#
_entry.id   AF-A0A537ET82-F1
#
_cell.length_a   1.000
_cell.length_b   1.000
_cell.length_c   1.000
_cell.angle_alpha   90.00
_cell.angle_beta   90.00
_cell.angle_gamma   90.00
#
_symmetry.space_group_name_H-M   'P 1'
#
loop_
_entity.id
_entity.type
_entity.pdbx_description
1 polymer ?
#
loop_
_entity_poly.entity_id
_entity_poly.type
_entity_poly.pdbx_seq_one_letter_code
_entity_poly.pdbx_strand_id
1 'polypeptide(L)'
;EIVTRKRWMGAEYTRRLKDIKGLQLPTEEPWARNVYWMYGVVLSEDVGMDATQLALRLRERGVETRPFFWGMHEQPIFHQQGLFVNEHYPIAERLARRGLYLPSGLALTDDQLTRVCDEVQEVCS
;
A
#
# COMPACT_ATOMS: atom_id res chain seq x y z
N GLU A 1 3.94 20.09 13.11
CA GLU A 1 5.09 19.16 13.11
C GLU A 1 4.75 17.79 12.52
N ILE A 2 3.84 17.02 13.12
CA ILE A 2 3.45 15.65 12.66
C ILE A 2 3.03 15.59 11.18
N VAL A 3 2.06 16.42 10.77
CA VAL A 3 1.58 16.43 9.38
C VAL A 3 2.68 16.83 8.39
N THR A 4 3.55 17.75 8.77
CA THR A 4 4.70 18.17 7.94
C THR A 4 5.65 16.99 7.72
N ARG A 5 6.01 16.24 8.78
CA ARG A 5 6.86 15.04 8.67
C ARG A 5 6.19 13.98 7.79
N LYS A 6 4.91 13.69 7.99
CA LYS A 6 4.17 12.72 7.17
C LYS A 6 4.13 13.10 5.69
N ARG A 7 3.94 14.38 5.37
CA ARG A 7 3.97 14.88 4.00
C ARG A 7 5.38 14.78 3.38
N TRP A 8 6.42 15.07 4.15
CA TRP A 8 7.79 14.83 3.70
C TRP A 8 8.03 13.33 3.41
N MET A 9 7.60 12.43 4.29
CA MET A 9 7.71 10.98 4.06
C MET A 9 6.96 10.55 2.80
N GLY A 10 5.74 11.04 2.61
CA GLY A 10 4.94 10.76 1.42
C GLY A 10 5.63 11.22 0.14
N ALA A 11 6.15 12.45 0.12
CA ALA A 11 6.90 12.97 -1.01
C ALA A 11 8.17 12.15 -1.30
N GLU A 12 8.89 11.71 -0.26
CA GLU A 12 10.12 10.94 -0.43
C GLU A 12 9.87 9.52 -0.94
N TYR A 13 8.86 8.83 -0.43
CA TYR A 13 8.41 7.57 -1.01
C TYR A 13 8.00 7.74 -2.46
N THR A 14 7.21 8.77 -2.79
CA THR A 14 6.78 9.03 -4.17
C THR A 14 7.98 9.28 -5.07
N ARG A 15 8.92 10.11 -4.65
CA ARG A 15 10.12 10.46 -5.42
C ARG A 15 10.97 9.23 -5.75
N ARG A 16 11.12 8.29 -4.81
CA ARG A 16 11.97 7.10 -4.97
C ARG A 16 11.29 5.96 -5.71
N LEU A 17 9.98 5.80 -5.54
CA LEU A 17 9.25 4.63 -6.06
C LEU A 17 8.57 4.88 -7.41
N LYS A 18 8.44 6.14 -7.87
CA LYS A 18 7.66 6.51 -9.06
C LYS A 18 8.08 5.83 -10.36
N ASP A 19 9.34 5.40 -10.46
CA ASP A 19 9.91 4.83 -11.68
C ASP A 19 9.81 3.29 -11.72
N ILE A 20 9.29 2.67 -10.65
CA ILE A 20 9.03 1.22 -10.58
C ILE A 20 7.80 0.91 -11.44
N LYS A 21 8.00 0.14 -12.51
CA LYS A 21 6.91 -0.32 -13.38
C LYS A 21 5.98 -1.27 -12.61
N GLY A 22 4.68 -1.15 -12.86
CA GLY A 22 3.68 -2.00 -12.21
C GLY A 22 3.40 -1.66 -10.74
N LEU A 23 3.88 -0.50 -10.26
CA LEU A 23 3.59 -0.01 -8.90
C LEU A 23 2.81 1.31 -8.96
N GLN A 24 1.52 1.25 -8.65
CA GLN A 24 0.70 2.45 -8.50
C GLN A 24 0.94 3.07 -7.11
N LEU A 25 1.17 4.40 -7.10
CA LEU A 25 1.44 5.18 -5.90
C LEU A 25 0.26 6.08 -5.49
N PRO A 26 0.22 6.60 -4.25
CA PRO A 26 -0.78 7.58 -3.86
C PRO A 26 -0.69 8.85 -4.71
N THR A 27 -1.85 9.39 -5.10
CA THR A 27 -1.97 10.69 -5.76
C THR A 27 -2.63 11.72 -4.83
N GLU A 28 -2.37 13.01 -5.07
CA GLU A 28 -3.03 14.14 -4.41
C GLU A 28 -3.70 14.98 -5.50
N GLU A 29 -5.03 15.13 -5.41
CA GLU A 29 -5.80 15.97 -6.32
C GLU A 29 -5.70 17.46 -5.94
N PRO A 30 -5.89 18.42 -6.87
CA PRO A 30 -5.76 19.85 -6.59
C PRO A 30 -6.70 20.39 -5.48
N TRP A 31 -7.83 19.72 -5.27
CA TRP A 31 -8.83 20.07 -4.26
C TRP A 31 -8.60 19.33 -2.92
N ALA A 32 -7.62 18.43 -2.86
CA ALA A 32 -7.37 17.58 -1.71
C ALA A 32 -5.99 17.86 -1.09
N ARG A 33 -5.85 17.53 0.20
CA ARG A 33 -4.56 17.54 0.88
C ARG A 33 -4.38 16.27 1.68
N ASN A 34 -3.53 15.39 1.19
CA ASN A 34 -3.21 14.11 1.80
C ASN A 34 -2.32 14.31 3.03
N VAL A 35 -2.77 13.81 4.19
CA VAL A 35 -1.98 13.84 5.43
C VAL A 35 -1.01 12.66 5.53
N TYR A 36 -1.04 11.73 4.57
CA TYR A 36 -0.24 10.52 4.51
C TYR A 36 -0.28 9.72 5.82
N TRP A 37 -1.50 9.47 6.32
CA TRP A 37 -1.69 8.63 7.49
C TRP A 37 -1.01 7.26 7.27
N MET A 38 -1.20 6.69 6.09
CA MET A 38 -0.48 5.53 5.57
C MET A 38 0.03 5.84 4.15
N TYR A 39 1.08 5.14 3.72
CA TYR A 39 1.58 5.21 2.35
C TYR A 39 1.26 3.89 1.65
N GLY A 40 0.17 3.88 0.88
CA GLY A 40 -0.34 2.68 0.21
C GLY A 40 0.19 2.57 -1.22
N VAL A 41 0.59 1.37 -1.62
CA VAL A 41 0.97 1.05 -3.01
C VAL A 41 0.10 -0.08 -3.52
N VAL A 42 -0.15 -0.11 -4.82
CA VAL A 42 -0.96 -1.15 -5.47
C VAL A 42 -0.17 -1.75 -6.63
N LEU A 43 -0.02 -3.07 -6.62
CA LEU A 43 0.59 -3.80 -7.72
C LEU A 43 -0.36 -3.87 -8.91
N SER A 44 0.17 -3.59 -10.10
CA SER A 44 -0.50 -3.83 -11.36
C SER A 44 -0.61 -5.33 -11.66
N GLU A 45 -1.51 -5.68 -12.57
CA GLU A 45 -1.86 -7.07 -12.86
C GLU A 45 -0.75 -7.85 -13.56
N ASP A 46 0.09 -7.15 -14.32
CA ASP A 46 1.26 -7.65 -15.03
C ASP A 46 2.43 -7.99 -14.10
N VAL A 47 2.41 -7.49 -12.86
CA VAL A 47 3.31 -7.96 -11.82
C VAL A 47 2.87 -9.37 -11.42
N GLY A 48 3.75 -10.35 -11.64
CA GLY A 48 3.50 -11.78 -11.40
C GLY A 48 3.36 -12.20 -9.93
N MET A 49 3.06 -11.25 -9.04
CA MET A 49 2.83 -11.46 -7.62
C MET A 49 1.72 -10.55 -7.08
N ASP A 50 1.06 -11.00 -6.01
CA ASP A 50 0.06 -10.23 -5.26
C ASP A 50 0.67 -9.51 -4.03
N ALA A 51 -0.16 -8.76 -3.30
CA ALA A 51 0.29 -8.01 -2.12
C ALA A 51 0.79 -8.93 -0.99
N THR A 52 0.24 -10.14 -0.87
CA THR A 52 0.65 -11.10 0.17
C THR A 52 2.06 -11.61 -0.11
N GLN A 53 2.34 -11.94 -1.37
CA GLN A 53 3.66 -12.38 -1.82
C GLN A 53 4.70 -11.25 -1.71
N LEU A 54 4.35 -10.02 -2.09
CA LEU A 54 5.21 -8.85 -1.89
C LEU A 54 5.51 -8.63 -0.41
N ALA A 55 4.48 -8.68 0.45
CA ALA A 55 4.63 -8.53 1.90
C ALA A 55 5.56 -9.59 2.49
N LEU A 56 5.45 -10.85 2.06
CA LEU A 56 6.32 -11.93 2.50
C LEU A 56 7.79 -11.68 2.12
N ARG A 57 8.05 -11.32 0.86
CA ARG A 57 9.41 -11.05 0.37
C ARG A 57 10.04 -9.83 1.05
N LEU A 58 9.26 -8.78 1.30
CA LEU A 58 9.70 -7.61 2.06
C LEU A 58 10.00 -7.95 3.51
N ARG A 59 9.18 -8.79 4.14
CA ARG A 59 9.40 -9.26 5.52
C ARG A 59 10.71 -10.03 5.66
N GLU A 60 11.05 -10.89 4.70
CA GLU A 60 12.33 -11.62 4.66
C GLU A 60 13.54 -10.67 4.60
N ARG A 61 13.34 -9.44 4.09
CA ARG A 61 14.34 -8.35 4.03
C ARG A 61 14.28 -7.39 5.22
N GLY A 62 13.41 -7.67 6.21
CA GLY A 62 13.24 -6.87 7.42
C GLY A 62 12.27 -5.69 7.28
N VAL A 63 11.48 -5.63 6.22
CA VAL A 63 10.46 -4.59 6.00
C VAL A 63 9.07 -5.16 6.32
N GLU A 64 8.48 -4.72 7.43
CA GLU A 64 7.09 -5.06 7.73
C GLU A 64 6.12 -4.17 6.96
N THR A 65 5.07 -4.79 6.41
CA THR A 65 3.97 -4.08 5.75
C THR A 65 2.64 -4.37 6.42
N ARG A 66 1.57 -3.71 5.97
CA ARG A 66 0.19 -4.03 6.36
C ARG A 66 -0.67 -4.18 5.12
N PRO A 67 -1.54 -5.20 5.03
CA PRO A 67 -2.42 -5.36 3.87
C PRO A 67 -3.42 -4.20 3.80
N PHE A 68 -3.97 -3.96 2.61
CA PHE A 68 -5.19 -3.16 2.49
C PHE A 68 -6.36 -3.84 3.18
N PHE A 69 -7.40 -3.06 3.47
CA PHE A 69 -8.62 -3.60 4.04
C PHE A 69 -9.37 -4.41 2.98
N TRP A 70 -9.91 -5.54 3.41
CA TRP A 70 -10.86 -6.31 2.64
C TRP A 70 -12.20 -5.56 2.54
N GLY A 71 -12.88 -5.70 1.41
CA GLY A 71 -14.22 -5.14 1.23
C GLY A 71 -15.18 -5.69 2.28
N MET A 72 -16.13 -4.87 2.74
CA MET A 72 -17.17 -5.33 3.67
C MET A 72 -17.98 -6.47 3.05
N HIS A 73 -18.26 -6.40 1.74
CA HIS A 73 -18.94 -7.45 1.00
C HIS A 73 -18.19 -8.80 0.95
N GLU A 74 -16.93 -8.86 1.40
CA GLU A 74 -16.16 -10.11 1.48
C GLU A 74 -16.04 -10.64 2.92
N GLN A 75 -16.53 -9.90 3.92
CA GLN A 75 -16.44 -10.35 5.31
C GLN A 75 -17.50 -11.42 5.60
N PRO A 76 -17.10 -12.60 6.13
CA PRO A 76 -18.03 -13.71 6.38
C PRO A 76 -19.22 -13.35 7.26
N ILE A 77 -19.03 -12.44 8.23
CA ILE A 77 -20.08 -12.03 9.16
C ILE A 77 -21.24 -11.33 8.45
N PHE A 78 -20.98 -10.57 7.40
CA PHE A 78 -22.05 -9.87 6.68
C PHE A 78 -22.83 -10.81 5.77
N HIS A 79 -22.17 -11.80 5.16
CA HIS A 79 -22.87 -12.87 4.42
C HIS A 79 -23.79 -13.69 5.34
N GLN A 80 -23.33 -14.01 6.56
CA GLN A 80 -24.14 -14.71 7.56
C GLN A 80 -25.38 -13.91 7.99
N GLN A 81 -25.32 -12.57 7.91
CA GLN A 81 -26.44 -11.68 8.15
C GLN A 81 -27.34 -11.49 6.91
N GLY A 82 -27.06 -12.17 5.79
CA GLY A 82 -27.79 -12.02 4.54
C GLY A 82 -27.48 -10.74 3.78
N LEU A 83 -26.41 -10.03 4.15
CA LEU A 83 -25.95 -8.81 3.48
C LEU A 83 -24.95 -9.13 2.37
N PHE A 84 -24.93 -8.31 1.31
CA PHE A 84 -23.99 -8.38 0.19
C PHE A 84 -23.96 -9.73 -0.56
N VAL A 85 -25.02 -10.53 -0.47
CA VAL A 85 -25.09 -11.84 -1.11
C VAL A 85 -25.12 -11.67 -2.63
N ASN A 86 -24.20 -12.33 -3.33
CA ASN A 86 -23.99 -12.23 -4.78
C ASN A 86 -23.59 -10.83 -5.29
N GLU A 87 -23.13 -9.95 -4.40
CA GLU A 87 -22.58 -8.66 -4.81
C GLU A 87 -21.08 -8.75 -5.08
N HIS A 88 -20.62 -8.05 -6.11
CA HIS A 88 -19.22 -7.99 -6.50
C HIS A 88 -18.79 -6.56 -6.74
N TYR A 89 -17.63 -6.21 -6.19
CA TYR A 89 -17.02 -4.88 -6.32
C TYR A 89 -15.59 -5.05 -6.82
N PRO A 90 -15.40 -5.28 -8.14
CA PRO A 90 -14.12 -5.72 -8.69
C PRO A 90 -12.94 -4.80 -8.35
N ILE A 91 -13.18 -3.49 -8.29
CA ILE A 91 -12.14 -2.51 -7.93
C ILE A 91 -11.73 -2.66 -6.46
N ALA A 92 -12.69 -2.79 -5.55
CA ALA A 92 -12.39 -2.98 -4.12
C ALA A 92 -11.68 -4.31 -3.87
N GLU A 93 -12.16 -5.38 -4.50
CA GLU A 93 -11.56 -6.73 -4.42
C GLU A 93 -10.12 -6.74 -4.93
N ARG A 94 -9.87 -6.07 -6.07
CA ARG A 94 -8.54 -5.87 -6.65
C ARG A 94 -7.62 -5.12 -5.68
N LEU A 95 -8.08 -4.00 -5.12
CA LEU A 95 -7.31 -3.20 -4.17
C LEU A 95 -6.95 -4.00 -2.91
N ALA A 96 -7.85 -4.83 -2.39
CA ALA A 96 -7.58 -5.67 -1.21
C ALA A 96 -6.48 -6.72 -1.46
N ARG A 97 -6.44 -7.29 -2.68
CA ARG A 97 -5.49 -8.36 -3.06
C ARG A 97 -4.14 -7.84 -3.54
N ARG A 98 -4.12 -6.65 -4.15
CA ARG A 98 -2.93 -6.08 -4.81
C ARG A 98 -2.34 -4.89 -4.04
N GLY A 99 -3.05 -4.37 -3.04
CA GLY A 99 -2.63 -3.22 -2.25
C GLY A 99 -2.04 -3.57 -0.89
N LEU A 100 -1.00 -2.84 -0.49
CA LEU A 100 -0.45 -2.85 0.86
C LEU A 100 0.05 -1.47 1.28
N TYR A 101 0.22 -1.28 2.58
CA TYR A 101 0.82 -0.11 3.18
C TYR A 101 2.27 -0.37 3.56
N LEU A 102 3.15 0.55 3.14
CA LEU A 102 4.55 0.61 3.57
C LEU A 102 4.68 1.27 4.96
N PRO A 103 5.80 1.03 5.67
CA PRO A 103 6.10 1.70 6.93
C PRO A 103 5.90 3.22 6.87
N SER A 104 5.01 3.75 7.71
CA SER A 104 4.71 5.19 7.75
C SER A 104 4.81 5.78 9.16
N GLY A 105 5.28 5.02 10.16
CA GLY A 105 5.36 5.49 11.55
C GLY A 105 6.27 6.71 11.70
N LEU A 106 5.95 7.61 12.65
CA LEU A 106 6.72 8.85 12.86
C LEU A 106 8.15 8.62 13.33
N ALA A 107 8.44 7.46 13.92
CA ALA A 107 9.78 7.06 14.33
C ALA A 107 10.67 6.55 13.17
N LEU A 108 10.12 6.41 11.96
CA LEU A 108 10.88 5.98 10.80
C LEU A 108 11.93 7.04 10.44
N THR A 109 13.20 6.66 10.47
CA THR A 109 14.31 7.52 10.08
C THR A 109 14.43 7.61 8.56
N ASP A 110 15.20 8.59 8.08
CA ASP A 110 15.40 8.81 6.65
C ASP A 110 16.17 7.63 6.01
N ASP A 111 17.14 7.05 6.72
CA ASP A 111 17.87 5.86 6.29
C ASP A 111 16.97 4.62 6.26
N GLN A 112 16.07 4.46 7.23
CA GLN A 112 15.10 3.37 7.23
C GLN A 112 14.11 3.51 6.08
N LEU A 113 13.61 4.72 5.81
CA LEU A 113 12.73 4.98 4.66
C LEU A 113 13.46 4.68 3.34
N THR A 114 14.72 5.11 3.23
CA THR A 114 15.58 4.79 2.08
C THR A 114 15.70 3.29 1.88
N ARG A 115 16.05 2.55 2.94
CA ARG A 115 16.12 1.09 2.89
C ARG A 115 14.79 0.46 2.47
N VAL A 116 13.65 0.92 3.01
CA VAL A 116 12.33 0.42 2.58
C VAL A 116 12.16 0.61 1.06
N CYS A 117 12.53 1.77 0.52
CA CYS A 117 12.41 2.02 -0.91
C CYS A 117 13.31 1.11 -1.75
N ASP A 118 14.55 0.93 -1.33
CA ASP A 118 15.54 0.10 -2.02
C ASP A 118 15.08 -1.37 -2.04
N GLU A 119 14.56 -1.89 -0.91
CA GLU A 119 14.02 -3.25 -0.85
C GLU A 119 12.75 -3.42 -1.70
N VAL A 120 11.87 -2.42 -1.75
CA VAL A 120 10.70 -2.45 -2.65
C VAL A 120 11.15 -2.46 -4.11
N GLN A 121 12.13 -1.65 -4.48
CA GLN A 121 12.67 -1.63 -5.84
C GLN A 121 13.28 -2.98 -6.21
N GLU A 122 14.09 -3.58 -5.33
CA GLU A 122 14.74 -4.87 -5.57
C GLU A 122 13.73 -6.03 -5.67
N VAL A 123 12.63 -5.99 -4.91
CA VAL A 123 11.60 -7.05 -4.97
C VAL A 123 10.68 -6.90 -6.19
N CYS A 124 10.45 -5.67 -6.65
CA CYS A 124 9.57 -5.36 -7.78
C CYS A 124 10.28 -5.26 -9.14
N SER A 125 11.62 -5.28 -9.18
CA SER A 125 12.42 -5.39 -10.41
C SER A 125 12.47 -6.83 -10.90
#